data_AF-A0A317JAE1-F1
#
_entry.id   AF-A0A317JAE1-F1
#
_cell.length_a   1.000
_cell.length_b   1.000
_cell.length_c   1.000
_cell.angle_alpha   90.00
_cell.angle_beta   90.00
_cell.angle_gamma   90.00
#
_symmetry.space_group_name_H-M   'P 1'
#
loop_
_entity.id
_entity.type
_entity.pdbx_description
1 polymer ?
#
loop_
_entity_poly.entity_id
_entity_poly.type
_entity_poly.pdbx_seq_one_letter_code
_entity_poly.pdbx_strand_id
1 'polypeptide(L)'
;MGCPSKEFLRCVVLLCLLGLAGRSQAPKPTTTKTLRVVPNFVTVSDQAMRAPKPEDWLIHRGNYQAWGYSPLDQINKANVKTLQLVWARAMEPGANEATPLVYKGVMYLGNPGDVIQAIDAANGDLMWEYRRPLPAAGSLRNGLGQRKRSIALYGDQVYFVTWDNFVVSLDARTGEVVWQTNRGGDLDVSNS
;
A
#
# COMPACT_ATOMS: atom_id res chain seq x y z
N MET A 1 12.81 -34.32 80.00
CA MET A 1 13.61 -33.11 80.27
C MET A 1 14.14 -32.64 78.92
N GLY A 2 13.93 -31.46 78.35
CA GLY A 2 13.22 -30.22 78.62
C GLY A 2 13.39 -29.38 77.34
N CYS A 3 12.38 -28.59 76.98
CA CYS A 3 12.28 -27.62 75.86
C CYS A 3 13.41 -26.54 75.88
N PRO A 4 13.55 -25.53 74.96
CA PRO A 4 12.66 -25.11 73.85
C PRO A 4 13.27 -24.47 72.55
N SER A 5 12.45 -24.47 71.48
CA SER A 5 12.02 -23.39 70.55
C SER A 5 12.94 -22.32 69.88
N LYS A 6 12.50 -21.93 68.65
CA LYS A 6 12.61 -20.60 67.94
C LYS A 6 13.92 -20.36 67.13
N GLU A 7 14.02 -19.89 65.87
CA GLU A 7 13.28 -18.94 65.01
C GLU A 7 13.76 -19.00 63.53
N PHE A 8 12.88 -18.57 62.59
CA PHE A 8 13.12 -17.89 61.27
C PHE A 8 14.01 -18.59 60.20
N LEU A 9 13.64 -18.69 58.92
CA LEU A 9 13.33 -17.59 57.99
C LEU A 9 12.74 -18.17 56.69
N ARG A 10 11.74 -17.48 56.15
CA ARG A 10 11.08 -17.76 54.87
C ARG A 10 12.07 -17.63 53.70
N CYS A 11 12.02 -18.55 52.73
CA CYS A 11 12.64 -18.34 51.42
C CYS A 11 11.63 -18.58 50.29
N VAL A 12 11.65 -17.64 49.35
CA VAL A 12 10.61 -17.28 48.39
C VAL A 12 10.59 -18.23 47.19
N VAL A 13 9.38 -18.58 46.74
CA VAL A 13 9.12 -19.30 45.48
C VAL A 13 9.46 -18.39 44.31
N LEU A 14 10.42 -18.79 43.47
CA LEU A 14 10.75 -18.12 42.21
C LEU A 14 10.11 -18.90 41.05
N LEU A 15 8.93 -18.46 40.58
CA LEU A 15 8.37 -18.91 39.31
C LEU A 15 8.97 -18.07 38.17
N CYS A 16 9.85 -18.66 37.37
CA CYS A 16 10.31 -18.08 36.10
C CYS A 16 9.26 -18.33 35.01
N LEU A 17 8.41 -17.34 34.73
CA LEU A 17 7.61 -17.27 33.51
C LEU A 17 8.47 -16.66 32.40
N LEU A 18 9.04 -17.50 31.54
CA LEU A 18 9.65 -17.09 30.27
C LEU A 18 8.54 -16.70 29.29
N GLY A 19 8.16 -15.42 29.29
CA GLY A 19 7.32 -14.84 28.26
C GLY A 19 8.09 -14.73 26.95
N LEU A 20 7.61 -15.43 25.91
CA LEU A 20 7.98 -15.19 24.51
C LEU A 20 7.46 -13.80 24.11
N ALA A 21 8.23 -12.76 24.38
CA ALA A 21 8.01 -11.44 23.80
C ALA A 21 8.47 -11.48 22.34
N GLY A 22 7.54 -11.79 21.43
CA GLY A 22 7.72 -11.52 20.01
C GLY A 22 8.09 -10.05 19.86
N ARG A 23 9.27 -9.76 19.30
CA ARG A 23 9.69 -8.39 19.00
C ARG A 23 8.75 -7.83 17.94
N SER A 24 7.71 -7.11 18.34
CA SER A 24 7.03 -6.18 17.45
C SER A 24 8.06 -5.09 17.11
N GLN A 25 8.64 -5.16 15.92
CA GLN A 25 9.51 -4.10 15.44
C GLN A 25 8.64 -2.84 15.31
N ALA A 26 9.00 -1.79 16.07
CA ALA A 26 8.30 -0.52 15.98
C ALA A 26 8.28 -0.05 14.52
N PRO A 27 7.13 0.41 13.99
CA PRO A 27 7.07 0.88 12.61
C PRO A 27 8.05 2.04 12.45
N LYS A 28 8.99 1.93 11.50
CA LYS A 28 9.80 3.07 11.05
C LYS A 28 8.83 4.19 10.63
N PRO A 29 9.19 5.48 10.82
CA PRO A 29 8.31 6.59 10.49
C PRO A 29 7.78 6.43 9.06
N THR A 30 6.47 6.27 8.93
CA THR A 30 5.82 6.23 7.64
C THR A 30 5.59 7.67 7.18
N THR A 31 6.04 7.98 5.97
CA THR A 31 5.97 9.32 5.38
C THR A 31 4.68 9.49 4.57
N THR A 32 3.53 9.28 5.20
CA THR A 32 2.25 9.60 4.56
C THR A 32 1.98 11.10 4.75
N LYS A 33 1.73 11.80 3.65
CA LYS A 33 1.24 13.19 3.64
C LYS A 33 -0.18 13.21 3.11
N THR A 34 -1.15 13.35 3.99
CA THR A 34 -2.57 13.52 3.64
C THR A 34 -2.90 15.00 3.55
N LEU A 35 -3.12 15.51 2.33
CA LEU A 35 -3.57 16.89 2.10
C LEU A 35 -5.08 17.01 2.31
N ARG A 36 -5.82 16.00 1.83
CA ARG A 36 -7.24 15.82 2.11
C ARG A 36 -7.59 14.33 2.05
N VAL A 37 -8.51 13.93 2.91
CA VAL A 37 -9.05 12.56 2.91
C VAL A 37 -9.95 12.36 1.69
N VAL A 38 -10.00 11.15 1.13
CA VAL A 38 -10.98 10.79 0.12
C VAL A 38 -12.39 10.87 0.70
N PRO A 39 -13.25 11.80 0.21
CA PRO A 39 -14.59 11.94 0.73
C PRO A 39 -15.48 10.78 0.25
N ASN A 40 -16.44 10.36 1.08
CA ASN A 40 -17.49 9.41 0.71
C ASN A 40 -16.97 8.10 0.08
N PHE A 41 -15.82 7.61 0.53
CA PHE A 41 -15.23 6.39 -0.02
C PHE A 41 -16.17 5.19 0.15
N VAL A 42 -16.45 4.50 -0.95
CA VAL A 42 -17.30 3.31 -1.00
C VAL A 42 -16.42 2.06 -1.00
N THR A 43 -16.56 1.17 -0.03
CA THR A 43 -15.78 -0.08 0.02
C THR A 43 -15.82 -0.85 -1.30
N VAL A 44 -14.64 -1.22 -1.81
CA VAL A 44 -14.49 -2.01 -3.03
C VAL A 44 -14.87 -3.46 -2.73
N SER A 45 -16.08 -3.84 -3.12
CA SER A 45 -16.64 -5.17 -2.87
C SER A 45 -16.23 -6.19 -3.95
N ASP A 46 -16.40 -7.48 -3.65
CA ASP A 46 -16.29 -8.56 -4.64
C ASP A 46 -17.15 -8.31 -5.88
N GLN A 47 -18.36 -7.79 -5.67
CA GLN A 47 -19.28 -7.48 -6.77
C GLN A 47 -18.72 -6.37 -7.66
N ALA A 48 -18.17 -5.30 -7.06
CA ALA A 48 -17.54 -4.23 -7.81
C ALA A 48 -16.31 -4.72 -8.59
N MET A 49 -15.54 -5.66 -8.04
CA MET A 49 -14.38 -6.25 -8.73
C MET A 49 -14.79 -7.17 -9.90
N ARG A 50 -15.85 -7.98 -9.73
CA ARG A 50 -16.31 -8.93 -10.76
C ARG A 50 -17.07 -8.24 -11.89
N ALA A 51 -17.80 -7.17 -11.58
CA ALA A 51 -18.60 -6.40 -12.52
C ALA A 51 -18.42 -4.90 -12.26
N PRO A 52 -17.23 -4.35 -12.58
CA PRO A 52 -16.97 -2.92 -12.41
C PRO A 52 -17.93 -2.12 -13.31
N LYS A 53 -18.35 -0.95 -12.82
CA LYS A 53 -19.11 -0.03 -13.65
C LYS A 53 -18.22 0.51 -14.78
N PRO A 54 -18.77 0.86 -15.96
CA PRO A 54 -18.01 1.43 -17.09
C PRO A 54 -17.08 2.59 -16.74
N GLU A 55 -17.48 3.44 -15.79
CA GLU A 55 -16.72 4.61 -15.34
C GLU A 55 -15.55 4.28 -14.39
N ASP A 56 -15.49 3.07 -13.86
CA ASP A 56 -14.46 2.63 -12.92
C ASP A 56 -13.43 1.71 -13.62
N TRP A 57 -12.14 1.85 -13.28
CA TRP A 57 -11.03 1.02 -13.72
C TRP A 57 -10.29 0.46 -12.50
N LEU A 58 -10.82 -0.61 -11.92
CA LEU A 58 -10.43 -1.12 -10.60
C LEU A 58 -9.20 -2.06 -10.58
N ILE A 59 -8.79 -2.56 -11.73
CA ILE A 59 -7.66 -3.52 -11.85
C ILE A 59 -6.83 -3.16 -13.07
N HIS A 60 -5.55 -3.56 -13.07
CA HIS A 60 -4.56 -3.26 -14.11
C HIS A 60 -5.08 -3.34 -15.57
N ARG A 61 -5.99 -4.26 -15.87
CA ARG A 61 -6.53 -4.48 -17.22
C ARG A 61 -8.05 -4.24 -17.32
N GLY A 62 -8.62 -3.46 -16.41
CA GLY A 62 -10.03 -3.06 -16.38
C GLY A 62 -10.96 -4.13 -15.80
N ASN A 63 -10.74 -5.41 -16.10
CA ASN A 63 -11.50 -6.54 -15.56
C ASN A 63 -10.60 -7.76 -15.25
N TYR A 64 -11.15 -8.77 -14.57
CA TYR A 64 -10.43 -10.00 -14.24
C TYR A 64 -10.03 -10.84 -15.46
N GLN A 65 -10.77 -10.71 -16.56
CA GLN A 65 -10.46 -11.36 -17.83
C GLN A 65 -9.29 -10.69 -18.57
N ALA A 66 -8.76 -9.60 -18.01
CA ALA A 66 -7.59 -8.87 -18.47
C ALA A 66 -7.69 -8.24 -19.89
N TRP A 67 -8.89 -7.86 -20.31
CA TRP A 67 -9.15 -7.38 -21.67
C TRP A 67 -8.39 -6.09 -22.01
N GLY A 68 -8.27 -5.16 -21.05
CA GLY A 68 -7.75 -3.82 -21.31
C GLY A 68 -8.66 -3.03 -22.25
N TYR A 69 -9.97 -3.17 -22.06
CA TYR A 69 -11.01 -2.54 -22.86
C TYR A 69 -11.93 -1.71 -21.96
N SER A 70 -12.22 -0.46 -22.36
CA SER A 70 -13.26 0.36 -21.75
C SER A 70 -14.51 0.34 -22.64
N PRO A 71 -15.70 0.08 -22.08
CA PRO A 71 -16.95 0.16 -22.84
C PRO A 71 -17.45 1.61 -23.05
N LEU A 72 -16.77 2.62 -22.49
CA LEU A 72 -17.13 4.03 -22.70
C LEU A 72 -16.88 4.44 -24.17
N ASP A 73 -17.81 5.16 -24.76
CA ASP A 73 -17.83 5.49 -26.20
C ASP A 73 -17.97 6.99 -26.50
N GLN A 74 -17.99 7.84 -25.46
CA GLN A 74 -18.04 9.30 -25.60
C GLN A 74 -16.91 9.81 -26.51
N ILE A 75 -15.70 9.26 -26.35
CA ILE A 75 -14.57 9.50 -27.24
C ILE A 75 -14.57 8.42 -28.31
N ASN A 76 -14.62 8.83 -29.58
CA ASN A 76 -14.71 7.93 -30.72
C ASN A 76 -13.97 8.50 -31.95
N LYS A 77 -13.99 7.76 -33.06
CA LYS A 77 -13.25 8.11 -34.29
C LYS A 77 -13.65 9.48 -34.87
N ALA A 78 -14.87 9.96 -34.61
CA ALA A 78 -15.34 11.23 -35.14
C ALA A 78 -14.79 12.44 -34.36
N ASN A 79 -14.57 12.29 -33.04
CA ASN A 79 -14.21 13.40 -32.15
C ASN A 79 -12.84 13.27 -31.47
N VAL A 80 -12.12 12.15 -31.56
CA VAL A 80 -10.80 11.96 -30.92
C VAL A 80 -9.79 13.05 -31.28
N LYS A 81 -9.90 13.62 -32.48
CA LYS A 81 -9.06 14.73 -32.97
C LYS A 81 -9.25 16.05 -32.22
N THR A 82 -10.30 16.19 -31.41
CA THR A 82 -10.60 17.40 -30.63
C THR A 82 -10.24 17.24 -29.15
N LEU A 83 -9.54 16.16 -28.79
CA LEU A 83 -9.07 16.00 -27.42
C LEU A 83 -8.08 17.10 -27.05
N GLN A 84 -8.21 17.57 -25.82
CA GLN A 84 -7.32 18.55 -25.21
C GLN A 84 -6.85 18.05 -23.85
N LEU A 85 -5.65 18.48 -23.46
CA LEU A 85 -5.14 18.22 -22.12
C LEU A 85 -6.05 18.90 -21.10
N VAL A 86 -6.65 18.11 -20.19
CA VAL A 86 -7.45 18.64 -19.08
C VAL A 86 -6.55 19.03 -17.91
N TRP A 87 -5.63 18.15 -17.51
CA TRP A 87 -4.65 18.39 -16.46
C TRP A 87 -3.42 17.48 -16.66
N ALA A 88 -2.29 17.85 -16.04
CA ALA A 88 -1.09 17.04 -15.98
C ALA A 88 -0.45 17.13 -14.59
N ARG A 89 0.22 16.04 -14.16
CA ARG A 89 0.93 15.98 -12.89
C ARG A 89 2.30 15.33 -13.07
N ALA A 90 3.33 15.91 -12.46
CA ALA A 90 4.66 15.30 -12.44
C ALA A 90 4.66 14.01 -11.61
N MET A 91 5.38 13.01 -12.11
CA MET A 91 5.59 11.72 -11.45
C MET A 91 7.03 11.62 -10.94
N GLU A 92 7.28 10.68 -10.03
CA GLU A 92 8.64 10.42 -9.54
C GLU A 92 9.59 10.01 -10.70
N PRO A 93 10.88 10.39 -10.63
CA PRO A 93 11.84 10.00 -11.63
C PRO A 93 12.03 8.47 -11.66
N GLY A 94 12.28 7.93 -12.86
CA GLY A 94 12.54 6.51 -13.07
C GLY A 94 11.77 5.93 -14.25
N ALA A 95 11.86 4.62 -14.43
CA ALA A 95 11.10 3.92 -15.47
C ALA A 95 9.62 3.85 -15.08
N ASN A 96 8.81 4.58 -15.83
CA ASN A 96 7.38 4.72 -15.56
C ASN A 96 6.58 3.71 -16.39
N GLU A 97 6.00 2.73 -15.71
CA GLU A 97 5.21 1.64 -16.32
C GLU A 97 3.79 1.56 -15.72
N ALA A 98 3.39 2.60 -14.98
CA ALA A 98 2.21 2.59 -14.13
C ALA A 98 0.90 2.57 -14.93
N THR A 99 -0.06 1.80 -14.44
CA THR A 99 -1.47 1.85 -14.82
C THR A 99 -2.26 2.47 -13.68
N PRO A 100 -2.84 3.66 -13.86
CA PRO A 100 -3.70 4.27 -12.87
C PRO A 100 -4.93 3.38 -12.63
N LEU A 101 -5.34 3.23 -11.37
CA LEU A 101 -6.64 2.68 -11.02
C LEU A 101 -7.59 3.81 -10.70
N VAL A 102 -8.78 3.82 -11.29
CA VAL A 102 -9.77 4.88 -11.08
C VAL A 102 -11.03 4.29 -10.47
N TYR A 103 -11.48 4.85 -9.36
CA TYR A 103 -12.69 4.38 -8.70
C TYR A 103 -13.42 5.54 -8.03
N LYS A 104 -14.69 5.73 -8.40
CA LYS A 104 -15.56 6.80 -7.86
C LYS A 104 -14.92 8.19 -7.90
N GLY A 105 -14.25 8.50 -9.02
CA GLY A 105 -13.63 9.81 -9.25
C GLY A 105 -12.26 10.00 -8.61
N VAL A 106 -11.70 8.98 -7.94
CA VAL A 106 -10.34 9.02 -7.39
C VAL A 106 -9.42 8.14 -8.22
N MET A 107 -8.28 8.71 -8.62
CA MET A 107 -7.20 8.00 -9.28
C MET A 107 -6.13 7.60 -8.26
N TYR A 108 -5.84 6.31 -8.16
CA TYR A 108 -4.75 5.75 -7.38
C TYR A 108 -3.61 5.34 -8.29
N LEU A 109 -2.40 5.81 -7.97
CA LEU A 109 -1.24 5.71 -8.87
C LEU A 109 0.01 5.26 -8.10
N GLY A 110 0.63 4.18 -8.58
CA GLY A 110 1.94 3.73 -8.11
C GLY A 110 3.06 4.33 -8.96
N ASN A 111 3.87 5.19 -8.37
CA ASN A 111 5.04 5.79 -8.99
C ASN A 111 6.29 4.91 -8.80
N PRO A 112 7.38 5.18 -9.56
CA PRO A 112 8.69 4.66 -9.22
C PRO A 112 9.11 4.98 -7.78
N GLY A 113 9.94 4.13 -7.17
CA GLY A 113 10.50 4.39 -5.84
C GLY A 113 9.51 4.28 -4.68
N ASP A 114 8.47 3.46 -4.83
CA ASP A 114 7.50 3.14 -3.78
C ASP A 114 6.70 4.35 -3.26
N VAL A 115 6.37 5.25 -4.19
CA VAL A 115 5.49 6.38 -3.94
C VAL A 115 4.09 6.07 -4.46
N ILE A 116 3.10 6.05 -3.58
CA ILE A 116 1.70 5.79 -3.93
C ILE A 116 0.91 7.07 -3.70
N GLN A 117 0.08 7.47 -4.66
CA GLN A 117 -0.70 8.70 -4.59
C GLN A 117 -2.18 8.40 -4.84
N ALA A 118 -3.06 9.13 -4.13
CA ALA A 118 -4.44 9.32 -4.54
C ALA A 118 -4.64 10.74 -5.05
N ILE A 119 -5.31 10.86 -6.19
CA ILE A 119 -5.45 12.07 -6.97
C ILE A 119 -6.92 12.22 -7.36
N ASP A 120 -7.44 13.44 -7.36
CA ASP A 120 -8.73 13.73 -7.96
C ASP A 120 -8.68 13.49 -9.47
N ALA A 121 -9.50 12.57 -9.98
CA ALA A 121 -9.48 12.26 -11.41
C ALA A 121 -9.98 13.43 -12.28
N ALA A 122 -10.80 14.34 -11.72
CA ALA A 122 -11.39 15.43 -12.49
C ALA A 122 -10.40 16.59 -12.72
N ASN A 123 -9.55 16.90 -11.74
CA ASN A 123 -8.70 18.10 -11.81
C ASN A 123 -7.19 17.85 -11.56
N GLY A 124 -6.79 16.63 -11.15
CA GLY A 124 -5.39 16.30 -10.92
C GLY A 124 -4.84 16.70 -9.54
N ASP A 125 -5.69 17.19 -8.63
CA ASP A 125 -5.28 17.60 -7.29
C ASP A 125 -4.89 16.39 -6.43
N LEU A 126 -3.73 16.48 -5.78
CA LEU A 126 -3.26 15.46 -4.86
C LEU A 126 -4.13 15.43 -3.61
N MET A 127 -4.59 14.25 -3.25
CA MET A 127 -5.36 14.00 -2.02
C MET A 127 -4.43 13.52 -0.92
N TRP A 128 -3.67 12.46 -1.18
CA TRP A 128 -2.64 11.97 -0.29
C TRP A 128 -1.49 11.34 -1.05
N GLU A 129 -0.31 11.31 -0.42
CA GLU A 129 0.88 10.62 -0.90
C GLU A 129 1.48 9.78 0.22
N TYR A 130 1.74 8.51 -0.06
CA TYR A 130 2.59 7.64 0.73
C TYR A 130 3.96 7.56 0.08
N ARG A 131 5.03 7.72 0.87
CA ARG A 131 6.41 7.50 0.43
C ARG A 131 7.11 6.51 1.35
N ARG A 132 7.53 5.37 0.79
CA ARG A 132 8.29 4.39 1.57
C ARG A 132 9.70 4.89 1.87
N PRO A 133 10.16 4.81 3.13
CA PRO A 133 11.58 5.00 3.43
C PRO A 133 12.36 3.78 2.92
N LEU A 134 12.98 3.91 1.75
CA LEU A 134 13.82 2.88 1.15
C LEU A 134 15.27 2.97 1.66
N PRO A 135 15.98 1.84 1.77
CA PRO A 135 17.43 1.84 1.90
C PRO A 135 18.11 2.59 0.75
N ALA A 136 19.40 2.90 0.90
CA ALA A 136 20.19 3.48 -0.18
C ALA A 136 20.07 2.59 -1.43
N ALA A 137 19.80 3.19 -2.60
CA ALA A 137 19.47 2.44 -3.82
C ALA A 137 20.53 1.38 -4.19
N GLY A 138 21.81 1.63 -3.91
CA GLY A 138 22.90 0.69 -4.13
C GLY A 138 22.88 -0.57 -3.23
N SER A 139 22.05 -0.59 -2.18
CA SER A 139 21.85 -1.76 -1.31
C SER A 139 20.73 -2.69 -1.76
N LEU A 140 19.89 -2.25 -2.72
CA LEU A 140 18.83 -3.06 -3.30
C LEU A 140 19.38 -3.85 -4.50
N ARG A 141 19.29 -5.18 -4.43
CA ARG A 141 19.93 -6.08 -5.38
C ARG A 141 19.39 -5.97 -6.81
N ASN A 142 18.12 -5.58 -6.96
CA ASN A 142 17.43 -5.58 -8.24
C ASN A 142 16.92 -4.19 -8.61
N GLY A 143 17.59 -3.51 -9.55
CA GLY A 143 17.19 -2.20 -10.03
C GLY A 143 15.81 -2.14 -10.71
N LEU A 144 15.23 -3.29 -11.10
CA LEU A 144 13.88 -3.36 -11.69
C LEU A 144 12.77 -3.20 -10.65
N GLY A 145 13.05 -3.46 -9.37
CA GLY A 145 12.03 -3.39 -8.31
C GLY A 145 11.54 -1.97 -8.00
N GLN A 146 12.26 -0.94 -8.46
CA GLN A 146 11.82 0.45 -8.36
C GLN A 146 10.53 0.73 -9.12
N ARG A 147 10.23 -0.08 -10.16
CA ARG A 147 9.13 0.16 -11.11
C ARG A 147 7.82 -0.38 -10.52
N LYS A 148 6.71 0.31 -10.77
CA LYS A 148 5.37 -0.15 -10.39
C LYS A 148 4.39 -0.08 -11.54
N ARG A 149 4.01 -1.25 -12.05
CA ARG A 149 3.05 -1.38 -13.16
C ARG A 149 1.63 -1.16 -12.71
N SER A 150 1.28 -1.66 -11.54
CA SER A 150 -0.03 -1.44 -10.95
C SER A 150 0.03 -1.71 -9.46
N ILE A 151 -0.93 -1.13 -8.77
CA ILE A 151 -1.32 -1.45 -7.40
C ILE A 151 -2.57 -2.34 -7.45
N ALA A 152 -3.15 -2.68 -6.31
CA ALA A 152 -4.47 -3.30 -6.25
C ALA A 152 -5.37 -2.54 -5.27
N LEU A 153 -6.68 -2.56 -5.55
CA LEU A 153 -7.72 -2.01 -4.69
C LEU A 153 -8.64 -3.13 -4.26
N TYR A 154 -8.91 -3.24 -2.96
CA TYR A 154 -9.93 -4.14 -2.43
C TYR A 154 -10.36 -3.70 -1.04
N GLY A 155 -11.65 -3.83 -0.72
CA GLY A 155 -12.21 -3.29 0.50
C GLY A 155 -11.94 -1.79 0.63
N ASP A 156 -11.34 -1.41 1.75
CA ASP A 156 -10.96 -0.03 2.05
C ASP A 156 -9.47 0.25 1.84
N GLN A 157 -8.78 -0.62 1.10
CA GLN A 157 -7.32 -0.68 1.09
C GLN A 157 -6.73 -0.62 -0.32
N VAL A 158 -5.55 0.02 -0.40
CA VAL A 158 -4.63 -0.03 -1.53
C VAL A 158 -3.50 -1.00 -1.19
N TYR A 159 -3.22 -1.95 -2.07
CA TYR A 159 -2.18 -2.95 -1.90
C TYR A 159 -1.08 -2.78 -2.95
N PHE A 160 0.16 -2.97 -2.54
CA PHE A 160 1.29 -3.01 -3.46
C PHE A 160 2.46 -3.80 -2.84
N VAL A 161 3.37 -4.24 -3.71
CA VAL A 161 4.64 -4.87 -3.30
C VAL A 161 5.73 -3.83 -3.42
N THR A 162 6.55 -3.65 -2.38
CA THR A 162 7.64 -2.66 -2.31
C THR A 162 8.92 -3.17 -2.96
N TRP A 163 9.86 -2.26 -3.23
CA TRP A 163 11.17 -2.58 -3.79
C TRP A 163 12.04 -3.40 -2.82
N ASP A 164 11.81 -3.27 -1.51
CA ASP A 164 12.44 -4.10 -0.46
C ASP A 164 11.59 -5.33 -0.05
N ASN A 165 10.70 -5.78 -0.94
CA ASN A 165 9.90 -7.01 -0.86
C ASN A 165 8.88 -7.14 0.27
N PHE A 166 8.28 -6.04 0.71
CA PHE A 166 7.12 -6.07 1.59
C PHE A 166 5.83 -6.09 0.76
N VAL A 167 4.83 -6.84 1.21
CA VAL A 167 3.44 -6.54 0.86
C VAL A 167 2.99 -5.45 1.82
N VAL A 168 2.52 -4.33 1.28
CA VAL A 168 2.02 -3.20 2.06
C VAL A 168 0.56 -2.97 1.72
N SER A 169 -0.22 -2.69 2.75
CA SER A 169 -1.58 -2.18 2.63
C SER A 169 -1.68 -0.76 3.19
N LEU A 170 -2.33 0.12 2.45
CA LEU A 170 -2.65 1.49 2.84
C LEU A 170 -4.16 1.65 2.94
N ASP A 171 -4.64 2.47 3.88
CA ASP A 171 -6.03 2.94 3.89
C ASP A 171 -6.24 3.80 2.63
N ALA A 172 -7.24 3.45 1.81
CA ALA A 172 -7.46 4.11 0.53
C ALA A 172 -7.89 5.59 0.70
N ARG A 173 -8.41 5.97 1.87
CA ARG A 173 -8.89 7.32 2.14
C ARG A 173 -7.76 8.26 2.56
N THR A 174 -6.78 7.75 3.31
CA THR A 174 -5.74 8.57 3.94
C THR A 174 -4.33 8.31 3.39
N GLY A 175 -4.08 7.13 2.84
CA GLY A 175 -2.75 6.66 2.46
C GLY A 175 -1.91 6.17 3.64
N GLU A 176 -2.49 6.05 4.84
CA GLU A 176 -1.79 5.54 6.02
C GLU A 176 -1.61 4.02 5.92
N VAL A 177 -0.47 3.52 6.40
CA VAL A 177 -0.21 2.07 6.42
C VAL A 177 -1.16 1.39 7.40
N VAL A 178 -1.98 0.47 6.90
CA VAL A 178 -2.81 -0.41 7.74
C VAL A 178 -1.97 -1.56 8.27
N TRP A 179 -1.20 -2.19 7.39
CA TRP A 179 -0.27 -3.26 7.72
C TRP A 179 0.81 -3.41 6.65
N GLN A 180 1.90 -4.09 7.01
CA GLN A 180 2.90 -4.54 6.05
C GLN A 180 3.51 -5.87 6.51
N THR A 181 3.88 -6.72 5.55
CA THR A 181 4.50 -8.02 5.79
C THR A 181 5.73 -8.18 4.93
N ASN A 182 6.87 -8.48 5.54
CA ASN A 182 8.10 -8.79 4.82
C ASN A 182 7.98 -10.17 4.17
N ARG A 183 8.22 -10.29 2.85
CA ARG A 183 8.24 -11.58 2.15
C ARG A 183 9.62 -12.28 2.16
N GLY A 184 10.66 -11.62 2.69
CA GLY A 184 12.04 -12.12 2.74
C GLY A 184 12.83 -11.91 1.45
N GLY A 185 14.12 -12.23 1.43
CA GLY A 185 14.90 -12.37 0.18
C GLY A 185 15.56 -11.10 -0.40
N ASP A 186 15.00 -9.90 -0.23
CA ASP A 186 15.58 -8.67 -0.83
C ASP A 186 16.61 -7.96 0.06
N LEU A 187 16.52 -8.09 1.39
CA LEU A 187 17.45 -7.49 2.35
C LEU A 187 17.88 -8.46 3.46
N ASP A 188 16.97 -9.34 3.89
CA ASP A 188 17.23 -10.35 4.92
C ASP A 188 17.14 -11.75 4.29
N VAL A 189 18.30 -12.31 3.96
CA VAL A 189 18.50 -13.76 3.99
C VAL A 189 19.20 -14.07 5.31
N SER A 190 18.45 -14.06 6.41
CA SER A 190 18.80 -14.95 7.51
C SER A 190 18.15 -16.29 7.19
N ASN A 191 18.94 -17.22 6.68
CA ASN A 191 18.56 -18.63 6.62
C ASN A 191 18.06 -19.02 8.02
N SER A 192 16.75 -19.24 8.14
CA SER A 192 16.15 -19.91 9.29
C SER A 192 15.77 -21.31 8.83
#